data_AF-A0A4V2HN79-F1
#
_entry.id   AF-A0A4V2HN79-F1
#
_cell.length_a   1.000
_cell.length_b   1.000
_cell.length_c   1.000
_cell.angle_alpha   90.00
_cell.angle_beta   90.00
_cell.angle_gamma   90.00
#
_symmetry.space_group_name_H-M   'P 1'
#
loop_
_entity.id
_entity.type
_entity.pdbx_description
1 polymer ?
#
loop_
_entity_poly.entity_id
_entity_poly.type
_entity_poly.pdbx_seq_one_letter_code
_entity_poly.pdbx_strand_id
1 'polypeptide(L)'
;MPHSPEDKKRILTRVRRIRGQVEALERALESGEPCLAILQQIAAVRGASNGLMSEMVEIHLKDELVSGETTPDQRAVRMAEIGHLLRAYLK
;
A
#
# COMPACT_ATOMS: atom_id res chain seq x y z
N MET A 1 -11.13 5.84 -0.17
CA MET A 1 -10.60 5.60 -1.55
C MET A 1 -9.90 6.88 -1.96
N PRO A 2 -8.79 6.86 -2.73
CA PRO A 2 -8.20 8.10 -3.25
C PRO A 2 -9.25 8.99 -3.91
N HIS A 3 -9.34 10.26 -3.51
CA HIS A 3 -10.35 11.19 -4.02
C HIS A 3 -10.08 11.59 -5.47
N SER A 4 -8.81 11.76 -5.83
CA SER A 4 -8.41 12.08 -7.20
C SER A 4 -8.46 10.85 -8.12
N PRO A 5 -9.02 10.99 -9.34
CA PRO A 5 -8.92 9.96 -10.38
C PRO A 5 -7.48 9.58 -10.73
N GLU A 6 -6.54 10.53 -10.65
CA GLU A 6 -5.12 10.29 -10.94
C GLU A 6 -4.47 9.41 -9.86
N ASP A 7 -4.73 9.72 -8.59
CA ASP A 7 -4.24 8.93 -7.45
C ASP A 7 -4.84 7.52 -7.48
N LYS A 8 -6.14 7.39 -7.81
CA LYS A 8 -6.79 6.10 -8.01
C LYS A 8 -6.10 5.28 -9.11
N LYS A 9 -5.79 5.89 -10.26
CA LYS A 9 -5.09 5.22 -11.37
C LYS A 9 -3.67 4.80 -10.98
N ARG A 10 -2.95 5.65 -10.24
CA ARG A 10 -1.59 5.38 -9.77
C ARG A 10 -1.54 4.20 -8.80
N ILE A 11 -2.40 4.22 -7.79
CA ILE A 11 -2.52 3.13 -6.80
C ILE A 11 -2.94 1.82 -7.48
N LEU A 12 -3.91 1.85 -8.40
CA LEU A 12 -4.34 0.66 -9.13
C LEU A 12 -3.21 0.06 -9.98
N THR A 13 -2.38 0.90 -10.60
CA THR A 13 -1.19 0.45 -11.35
C THR A 13 -0.22 -0.32 -10.45
N ARG A 14 0.03 0.18 -9.24
CA ARG A 14 0.89 -0.51 -8.26
C ARG A 14 0.32 -1.84 -7.81
N VAL A 15 -0.98 -1.91 -7.53
CA VAL A 15 -1.67 -3.15 -7.16
C VAL A 15 -1.54 -4.19 -8.28
N ARG A 16 -1.74 -3.79 -9.54
CA ARG A 16 -1.57 -4.69 -10.70
C ARG A 16 -0.13 -5.20 -10.84
N ARG A 17 0.86 -4.35 -10.56
CA ARG A 17 2.28 -4.75 -10.56
C ARG A 17 2.56 -5.78 -9.47
N ILE A 18 2.09 -5.55 -8.24
CA ILE A 18 2.26 -6.50 -7.12
C ILE A 18 1.59 -7.83 -7.46
N ARG A 19 0.38 -7.81 -8.02
CA ARG A 19 -0.30 -9.02 -8.49
C ARG A 19 0.58 -9.82 -9.45
N GLY A 20 1.16 -9.18 -10.47
CA GLY A 20 2.07 -9.88 -11.39
C GLY A 20 3.33 -10.46 -10.72
N GLN A 21 3.85 -9.81 -9.67
CA GLN A 21 4.95 -10.35 -8.86
C GLN A 21 4.52 -11.59 -8.05
N VAL A 22 3.31 -11.59 -7.48
CA VAL A 22 2.76 -12.74 -6.75
C VAL A 22 2.46 -13.91 -7.69
N GLU A 23 1.88 -13.65 -8.86
CA GLU A 23 1.66 -14.67 -9.89
C GLU A 23 2.99 -15.27 -10.40
N ALA A 24 4.07 -14.47 -10.47
CA ALA A 24 5.40 -14.98 -10.80
C ALA A 24 5.99 -15.86 -9.68
N LEU A 25 5.79 -15.47 -8.41
CA LEU A 25 6.20 -16.24 -7.25
C LEU A 25 5.49 -17.61 -7.19
N GLU A 26 4.19 -17.63 -7.47
CA GLU A 26 3.40 -18.86 -7.57
C GLU A 26 3.97 -19.80 -8.64
N ARG A 27 4.20 -19.30 -9.87
CA ARG A 27 4.82 -20.11 -10.94
C ARG A 27 6.21 -20.62 -10.58
N ALA A 28 7.01 -19.82 -9.88
CA ALA A 28 8.35 -20.22 -9.45
C ALA A 28 8.30 -21.36 -8.40
N LEU A 29 7.28 -21.36 -7.53
CA LEU A 29 7.03 -22.47 -6.61
C LEU A 29 6.57 -23.73 -7.34
N GLU A 30 5.64 -23.61 -8.28
CA GLU A 30 5.13 -24.73 -9.08
C GLU A 30 6.22 -25.39 -9.95
N SER A 31 7.15 -24.59 -10.49
CA SER A 31 8.25 -25.06 -11.34
C SER A 31 9.46 -25.56 -10.55
N GLY A 32 9.46 -25.43 -9.22
CA GLY A 32 10.56 -25.86 -8.36
C GLY A 32 11.82 -25.01 -8.47
N GLU A 33 11.68 -23.69 -8.65
CA GLU A 33 12.83 -22.78 -8.69
C GLU A 33 13.67 -22.82 -7.39
N PRO A 34 14.97 -22.47 -7.46
CA PRO A 34 15.84 -22.46 -6.29
C PRO A 34 15.30 -21.60 -5.15
N CYS A 35 15.45 -22.07 -3.91
CA CYS A 35 14.96 -21.37 -2.71
C CYS A 35 15.45 -19.91 -2.62
N LEU A 36 16.68 -19.63 -3.06
CA LEU A 36 17.22 -18.26 -3.09
C LEU A 36 16.43 -17.35 -4.03
N ALA A 37 16.01 -17.83 -5.20
CA ALA A 37 15.20 -17.06 -6.15
C ALA A 37 13.82 -16.76 -5.55
N ILE A 38 13.19 -17.75 -4.91
CA ILE A 38 11.93 -17.56 -4.17
C ILE A 38 12.06 -16.48 -3.09
N LEU A 39 13.14 -16.52 -2.28
CA LEU A 39 13.39 -15.50 -1.25
C LEU A 39 13.56 -14.10 -1.85
N GLN A 40 14.24 -13.96 -2.99
CA GLN A 40 14.39 -12.69 -3.69
C GLN A 40 13.04 -12.16 -4.20
N GLN A 41 12.19 -13.03 -4.73
CA GLN A 41 10.84 -12.64 -5.18
C GLN A 41 9.97 -12.19 -4.01
N ILE A 42 9.99 -12.91 -2.88
CA ILE A 42 9.29 -12.49 -1.64
C ILE A 42 9.78 -11.12 -1.17
N ALA A 43 11.10 -10.89 -1.15
CA ALA A 43 11.67 -9.60 -0.77
C ALA A 43 11.21 -8.48 -1.70
N ALA A 44 11.12 -8.74 -3.01
CA ALA A 44 10.63 -7.79 -4.01
C ALA A 44 9.13 -7.46 -3.83
N VAL A 45 8.30 -8.46 -3.54
CA VAL A 45 6.87 -8.28 -3.22
C VAL A 45 6.72 -7.43 -1.96
N ARG A 46 7.45 -7.77 -0.89
CA ARG A 46 7.45 -6.99 0.36
C ARG A 46 7.84 -5.53 0.13
N GLY A 47 8.90 -5.29 -0.63
CA GLY A 47 9.33 -3.92 -0.97
C GLY A 47 8.27 -3.15 -1.76
N ALA A 48 7.62 -3.79 -2.72
CA ALA A 48 6.54 -3.18 -3.49
C ALA A 48 5.30 -2.87 -2.62
N SER A 49 4.93 -3.78 -1.73
CA SER A 49 3.85 -3.59 -0.76
C SER A 49 4.12 -2.44 0.21
N ASN A 50 5.36 -2.33 0.72
CA ASN A 50 5.75 -1.20 1.58
C ASN A 50 5.70 0.13 0.82
N GLY A 51 6.17 0.16 -0.43
CA GLY A 51 6.07 1.35 -1.28
C GLY A 51 4.62 1.77 -1.55
N LEU A 52 3.73 0.81 -1.80
CA LEU A 52 2.30 1.06 -1.95
C LEU A 52 1.68 1.60 -0.65
N MET A 53 2.05 1.03 0.51
CA MET A 53 1.55 1.46 1.81
C MET A 53 1.93 2.91 2.11
N SER A 54 3.21 3.27 1.93
CA SER A 54 3.68 4.64 2.14
C SER A 54 2.91 5.66 1.28
N GLU A 55 2.70 5.35 0.00
CA GLU A 55 1.98 6.25 -0.90
C GLU A 55 0.49 6.36 -0.56
N MET A 56 -0.17 5.26 -0.17
CA MET A 56 -1.58 5.29 0.20
C MET A 56 -1.81 6.03 1.53
N VAL A 57 -0.88 5.93 2.49
CA VAL A 57 -0.91 6.71 3.73
C VAL A 57 -0.83 8.20 3.41
N GLU A 58 0.12 8.62 2.56
CA GLU A 58 0.26 10.01 2.15
C GLU A 58 -1.03 10.55 1.50
N ILE A 59 -1.58 9.82 0.53
CA ILE A 59 -2.84 10.17 -0.13
C ILE A 59 -3.96 10.32 0.90
N HIS A 60 -4.12 9.36 1.81
CA HIS A 60 -5.18 9.41 2.82
C HIS A 60 -5.04 10.62 3.74
N LEU A 61 -3.84 10.90 4.24
CA LEU A 61 -3.60 12.07 5.09
C LEU A 61 -3.93 13.38 4.35
N LYS A 62 -3.53 13.48 3.08
CA LYS A 62 -3.82 14.66 2.25
C LYS A 62 -5.32 14.82 1.99
N ASP A 63 -6.00 13.73 1.63
CA ASP A 63 -7.41 13.71 1.26
C ASP A 63 -8.33 13.95 2.46
N GLU A 64 -8.01 13.37 3.62
CA GLU A 64 -8.90 13.34 4.78
C GLU A 64 -8.53 14.32 5.89
N LEU A 65 -7.25 14.70 6.03
CA LEU A 65 -6.82 15.58 7.13
C LEU A 65 -6.40 16.98 6.66
N VAL A 66 -5.93 17.13 5.42
CA VAL A 66 -5.42 18.42 4.91
C VAL A 66 -6.43 19.13 4.01
N SER A 67 -7.08 18.39 3.12
CA SER A 67 -7.96 18.98 2.10
C SER A 67 -9.37 19.22 2.63
N GLY A 68 -10.01 20.28 2.12
CA GLY A 68 -11.40 20.64 2.46
C GLY A 68 -11.54 21.43 3.76
N GLU A 69 -12.68 22.10 3.90
CA GLU A 69 -13.02 22.83 5.13
C GLU A 69 -13.52 21.84 6.18
N THR A 70 -12.64 21.49 7.12
CA THR A 70 -12.93 20.57 8.22
C THR A 70 -12.73 21.26 9.57
N THR A 71 -13.49 20.85 10.58
CA THR A 71 -13.27 21.27 11.97
C THR A 71 -12.17 20.44 12.63
N PRO A 72 -11.54 20.95 13.71
CA PRO A 72 -10.60 20.16 14.50
C PRO A 72 -11.19 18.83 14.98
N ASP A 73 -12.45 18.81 15.41
CA ASP A 73 -13.13 17.60 15.91
C ASP A 73 -13.29 16.55 14.80
N GLN A 74 -13.65 16.97 13.58
CA GLN A 74 -13.73 16.07 12.43
C GLN A 74 -12.37 15.47 12.09
N ARG A 75 -11.28 16.27 12.14
CA ARG A 75 -9.92 15.76 11.92
C ARG A 75 -9.46 14.81 13.02
N ALA A 76 -9.86 15.04 14.27
CA ALA A 76 -9.53 14.16 15.38
C ALA A 76 -10.13 12.75 15.22
N VAL A 77 -11.38 12.67 14.77
CA VAL A 77 -12.05 11.39 14.46
C VAL A 77 -11.31 10.65 13.33
N ARG A 78 -11.04 11.33 12.21
CA ARG A 78 -10.31 10.76 11.07
C ARG A 78 -8.89 10.30 11.45
N MET A 79 -8.19 11.06 12.29
CA MET A 79 -6.87 10.70 12.78
C MET A 79 -6.89 9.45 13.67
N ALA A 80 -7.92 9.29 14.50
CA ALA A 80 -8.07 8.11 15.34
C ALA A 80 -8.22 6.82 14.51
N GLU A 81 -8.95 6.89 13.39
CA GLU A 81 -9.15 5.77 12.46
C GLU A 81 -7.83 5.28 11.85
N ILE A 82 -6.99 6.20 11.37
CA ILE A 82 -5.68 5.82 10.78
C ILE A 82 -4.62 5.48 11.83
N GLY A 83 -4.74 6.00 13.05
CA GLY A 83 -3.74 5.79 14.11
C GLY A 83 -3.50 4.32 14.45
N HIS A 84 -4.52 3.46 14.37
CA HIS A 84 -4.35 2.02 14.56
C HIS A 84 -3.51 1.38 13.43
N LEU A 85 -3.77 1.79 12.18
CA LEU A 85 -3.05 1.28 11.00
C LEU A 85 -1.58 1.70 11.01
N LEU A 86 -1.28 2.95 11.38
CA LEU A 86 0.11 3.43 11.48
C LEU A 86 0.90 2.67 12.56
N ARG A 87 0.29 2.39 13.71
CA ARG A 87 0.93 1.58 14.76
C ARG A 87 1.20 0.15 14.33
N ALA A 88 0.36 -0.43 13.48
CA ALA A 88 0.59 -1.76 12.94
C ALA A 88 1.69 -1.77 11.87
N TYR A 89 1.79 -0.71 11.07
CA TYR A 89 2.77 -0.57 10.00
C TYR A 89 4.20 -0.27 10.48
N LEU A 90 4.34 0.49 11.57
CA LEU A 90 5.63 0.92 12.11
C LEU A 90 6.23 -0.04 13.15
N LYS A 91 5.66 -1.23 13.31
CA LYS A 91 6.26 -2.32 14.09
C LYS A 91 7.31 -3.05 13.25
#